data_AF-A0A6B1GHC9-F1
#
_entry.id   AF-A0A6B1GHC9-F1
#
_cell.length_a   1.000
_cell.length_b   1.000
_cell.length_c   1.000
_cell.angle_alpha   90.00
_cell.angle_beta   90.00
_cell.angle_gamma   90.00
#
_symmetry.space_group_name_H-M   'P 1'
#
loop_
_entity.id
_entity.type
_entity.pdbx_description
1 polymer ?
#
loop_
_entity_poly.entity_id
_entity_poly.type
_entity_poly.pdbx_seq_one_letter_code
_entity_poly.pdbx_strand_id
1 'polypeptide(L)'
;MHLEAEQRGLKDLRYVVVSHPIGGLHADAMVGKAQAVTSELIEAFTKPYESSNGARANGAGGGGAVSDLGRESVMVDVPADEQALRREFARRTWSDGLPVIAPTEERVEATLEYCDRDPLEVLGVIAPRRGEATVQATAVCAVMAGCEPRMFPALVAAVQGIGREEFNVSGVNATTHPNTVMMLLNGPIAREIGAHGGMGCFGPTFETNATLGRALRLVQLNIGGATPGLGDRATQGTPAKFTFCVSENEAESPWAPFQTTRGFSAEDSTVTVYACEGPHNIEDHGSNTGLGIMQTVVGSMGQAGSNNILARGDTLLALTP
;
A
#
# COMPACT_ATOMS: atom_id res chain seq x y z
N MET A 1 -9.26 4.24 -15.92
CA MET A 1 -10.30 3.42 -16.57
C MET A 1 -9.74 2.66 -17.77
N HIS A 2 -9.24 3.30 -18.84
CA HIS A 2 -8.61 2.60 -19.98
C HIS A 2 -7.45 1.68 -19.55
N LEU A 3 -6.51 2.21 -18.77
CA LEU A 3 -5.37 1.46 -18.22
C LEU A 3 -5.79 0.27 -17.34
N GLU A 4 -6.87 0.40 -16.57
CA GLU A 4 -7.35 -0.68 -15.69
C GLU A 4 -8.07 -1.78 -16.48
N ALA A 5 -8.84 -1.41 -17.51
CA ALA A 5 -9.48 -2.36 -18.43
C ALA A 5 -8.42 -3.16 -19.22
N GLU A 6 -7.39 -2.48 -19.74
CA GLU A 6 -6.26 -3.14 -20.40
C GLU A 6 -5.50 -4.08 -19.46
N GLN A 7 -5.24 -3.66 -18.22
CA GLN A 7 -4.60 -4.49 -17.19
C GLN A 7 -5.43 -5.73 -16.81
N ARG A 8 -6.75 -5.67 -16.95
CA ARG A 8 -7.66 -6.82 -16.76
C ARG A 8 -7.80 -7.69 -18.02
N GLY A 9 -7.06 -7.42 -19.10
CA GLY A 9 -7.17 -8.11 -20.38
C GLY A 9 -8.44 -7.76 -21.16
N LEU A 10 -9.15 -6.71 -20.75
CA LEU A 10 -10.40 -6.24 -21.33
C LEU A 10 -10.12 -5.12 -22.35
N LYS A 11 -9.24 -5.40 -23.33
CA LYS A 11 -8.79 -4.41 -24.33
C LYS A 11 -9.94 -3.88 -25.21
N ASP A 12 -10.97 -4.70 -25.40
CA ASP A 12 -12.15 -4.35 -26.21
C ASP A 12 -13.29 -3.77 -25.37
N LEU A 13 -13.08 -3.50 -24.08
CA LEU A 13 -14.16 -3.06 -23.20
C LEU A 13 -14.72 -1.74 -23.69
N ARG A 14 -16.01 -1.74 -24.04
CA ARG A 14 -16.76 -0.50 -24.25
C ARG A 14 -16.97 0.18 -22.91
N TYR A 15 -16.55 1.43 -22.82
CA TYR A 15 -16.77 2.24 -21.64
C TYR A 15 -17.41 3.56 -22.06
N VAL A 16 -18.24 4.09 -21.16
CA VAL A 16 -18.79 5.44 -21.25
C VAL A 16 -18.25 6.22 -20.07
N VAL A 17 -17.67 7.39 -20.33
CA VAL A 17 -16.99 8.18 -19.31
C VAL A 17 -17.95 9.20 -18.74
N VAL A 18 -18.30 9.05 -17.46
CA VAL A 18 -18.92 10.14 -16.71
C VAL A 18 -17.81 11.07 -16.26
N SER A 19 -17.78 12.29 -16.79
CA SER A 19 -16.78 13.29 -16.43
C SER A 19 -16.91 13.72 -14.98
N HIS A 20 -15.79 13.80 -14.25
CA HIS A 20 -15.74 14.45 -12.94
C HIS A 20 -15.99 15.98 -13.05
N PRO A 21 -16.40 16.64 -11.95
CA PRO A 21 -16.73 16.06 -10.65
C PRO A 21 -18.09 15.35 -10.66
N ILE A 22 -18.26 14.39 -9.75
CA ILE A 22 -19.54 13.73 -9.46
C ILE A 22 -20.01 14.15 -8.05
N GLY A 23 -19.09 14.18 -7.08
CA GLY A 23 -19.35 14.70 -5.75
C GLY A 23 -19.55 16.22 -5.74
N GLY A 24 -20.45 16.70 -4.88
CA GLY A 24 -20.74 18.13 -4.70
C GLY A 24 -21.68 18.75 -5.74
N LEU A 25 -22.21 17.95 -6.69
CA LEU A 25 -23.19 18.43 -7.66
C LEU A 25 -24.61 18.40 -7.07
N HIS A 26 -25.42 19.40 -7.46
CA HIS A 26 -26.86 19.36 -7.25
C HIS A 26 -27.53 18.28 -8.11
N ALA A 27 -28.67 17.75 -7.65
CA ALA A 27 -29.39 16.66 -8.29
C ALA A 27 -29.65 16.91 -9.79
N ASP A 28 -30.03 18.13 -10.18
CA ASP A 28 -30.31 18.46 -11.58
C ASP A 28 -29.06 18.37 -12.47
N ALA A 29 -27.90 18.77 -11.95
CA ALA A 29 -26.62 18.64 -12.66
C ALA A 29 -26.18 17.17 -12.79
N MET A 30 -26.51 16.35 -11.79
CA MET A 30 -26.30 14.90 -11.88
C MET A 30 -27.20 14.24 -12.91
N VAL A 31 -28.48 14.63 -12.96
CA VAL A 31 -29.44 14.15 -13.97
C VAL A 31 -28.98 14.57 -15.36
N GLY A 32 -28.53 15.81 -15.56
CA GLY A 32 -28.00 16.26 -16.85
C GLY A 32 -26.78 15.47 -17.30
N LYS A 33 -25.83 15.19 -16.39
CA LYS A 33 -24.67 14.31 -16.68
C LYS A 33 -25.11 12.88 -17.00
N ALA A 34 -26.05 12.31 -16.24
CA ALA A 34 -26.57 10.96 -16.47
C ALA A 34 -27.29 10.86 -17.83
N GLN A 35 -28.11 11.86 -18.18
CA GLN A 35 -28.79 11.92 -19.47
C GLN A 35 -27.81 12.06 -20.64
N ALA A 36 -26.77 12.88 -20.48
CA ALA A 36 -25.74 13.05 -21.51
C ALA A 36 -25.05 11.71 -21.85
N VAL A 37 -24.75 10.89 -20.83
CA VAL A 37 -24.13 9.57 -21.04
C VAL A 37 -25.12 8.46 -21.40
N THR A 38 -26.43 8.68 -21.25
CA THR A 38 -27.46 7.65 -21.54
C THR A 38 -27.45 7.27 -23.02
N SER A 39 -27.31 8.25 -23.92
CA SER A 39 -27.26 7.97 -25.37
C SER A 39 -26.03 7.17 -25.75
N GLU A 40 -24.87 7.52 -25.17
CA GLU A 40 -23.61 6.79 -25.36
C GLU A 40 -23.70 5.36 -24.80
N LEU A 41 -24.37 5.17 -23.66
CA LEU A 41 -24.62 3.84 -23.08
C LEU A 41 -25.51 2.99 -24.00
N ILE A 42 -26.62 3.55 -24.49
CA ILE A 42 -27.52 2.84 -25.42
C ILE A 42 -26.75 2.44 -26.68
N GLU A 43 -25.96 3.35 -27.25
CA GLU A 43 -25.13 3.08 -28.43
C GLU A 43 -24.08 1.99 -28.14
N ALA A 44 -23.40 2.06 -27.00
CA ALA A 44 -22.43 1.06 -26.56
C ALA A 44 -23.05 -0.33 -26.36
N PHE A 45 -24.29 -0.43 -25.91
CA PHE A 45 -25.01 -1.72 -25.76
C PHE A 45 -25.62 -2.25 -27.05
N THR A 46 -25.97 -1.37 -28.00
CA THR A 46 -26.74 -1.75 -29.20
C THR A 46 -25.89 -2.02 -30.44
N LYS A 47 -24.66 -1.51 -30.51
CA LYS A 47 -23.74 -1.86 -31.60
C LYS A 47 -23.31 -3.34 -31.51
N PRO A 48 -23.20 -4.09 -32.62
CA PRO A 48 -22.64 -5.44 -32.60
C PRO A 48 -21.26 -5.45 -31.96
N TYR A 49 -21.04 -6.31 -30.95
CA TYR A 49 -19.76 -6.43 -30.25
C TYR A 49 -18.92 -7.55 -30.85
N GLU A 50 -17.83 -7.17 -31.50
CA GLU A 50 -16.80 -8.10 -31.94
C GLU A 50 -15.66 -8.07 -30.93
N SER A 51 -15.47 -9.16 -30.20
CA SER A 51 -14.30 -9.34 -29.33
C SER A 51 -13.14 -9.88 -30.16
N SER A 52 -11.98 -9.25 -30.11
CA SER A 52 -10.75 -9.82 -30.68
C SER A 52 -10.25 -11.03 -29.87
N ASN A 53 -10.81 -11.25 -28.68
CA ASN A 53 -10.37 -12.26 -27.71
C ASN A 53 -11.35 -13.44 -27.58
N GLY A 54 -12.38 -13.53 -28.43
CA GLY A 54 -13.30 -14.68 -28.49
C GLY A 54 -14.21 -14.86 -27.27
N ALA A 55 -14.38 -13.84 -26.42
CA ALA A 55 -15.24 -13.91 -25.25
C ALA A 55 -16.72 -14.05 -25.67
N ARG A 56 -17.28 -15.26 -25.53
CA ARG A 56 -18.72 -15.51 -25.64
C ARG A 56 -19.45 -15.02 -24.39
N ALA A 57 -20.72 -14.66 -24.60
CA ALA A 57 -21.62 -14.00 -23.64
C ALA A 57 -21.67 -14.64 -22.24
N ASN A 58 -21.73 -13.75 -21.24
CA ASN A 58 -22.07 -13.90 -19.82
C ASN A 58 -22.25 -15.32 -19.25
N GLY A 59 -21.39 -15.65 -18.28
CA GLY A 59 -21.71 -16.68 -17.28
C GLY A 59 -20.58 -17.65 -16.95
N ALA A 60 -19.39 -17.16 -16.61
CA ALA A 60 -18.42 -17.88 -15.78
C ALA A 60 -17.32 -16.89 -15.39
N GLY A 61 -16.91 -16.88 -14.12
CA GLY A 61 -15.75 -16.13 -13.65
C GLY A 61 -14.50 -16.57 -14.41
N GLY A 62 -14.18 -15.85 -15.47
CA GLY A 62 -12.94 -16.01 -16.22
C GLY A 62 -11.88 -15.16 -15.56
N GLY A 63 -10.98 -15.79 -14.81
CA GLY A 63 -9.69 -15.20 -14.47
C GLY A 63 -9.01 -14.80 -15.76
N GLY A 64 -9.09 -13.51 -16.11
CA GLY A 64 -8.35 -12.95 -17.22
C GLY A 64 -6.89 -13.30 -17.00
N ALA A 65 -6.27 -13.92 -18.02
CA ALA A 65 -4.89 -14.35 -17.97
C ALA A 65 -4.03 -13.21 -17.43
N VAL A 66 -3.49 -13.43 -16.22
CA VAL A 66 -2.42 -12.62 -15.66
C VAL A 66 -1.35 -12.61 -16.75
N SER A 67 -1.07 -11.43 -17.29
CA SER A 67 0.02 -11.28 -18.24
C SER A 67 1.27 -11.93 -17.64
N ASP A 68 2.02 -12.68 -18.44
CA ASP A 68 3.30 -13.34 -18.09
C ASP A 68 4.39 -12.37 -17.56
N LEU A 69 4.04 -11.09 -17.43
CA LEU A 69 4.73 -10.04 -16.70
C LEU A 69 4.73 -10.35 -15.19
N GLY A 70 5.58 -11.26 -14.74
CA GLY A 70 5.80 -11.47 -13.30
C GLY A 70 6.65 -12.66 -12.90
N ARG A 71 6.88 -13.63 -13.79
CA ARG A 71 7.61 -14.86 -13.42
C ARG A 71 9.09 -14.86 -13.75
N GLU A 72 9.51 -14.17 -14.81
CA GLU A 72 10.93 -14.08 -15.14
C GLU A 72 11.55 -12.81 -14.53
N SER A 73 12.44 -13.01 -13.56
CA SER A 73 13.37 -11.97 -13.14
C SER A 73 14.36 -11.71 -14.28
N VAL A 74 14.47 -10.44 -14.68
CA VAL A 74 15.40 -10.04 -15.75
C VAL A 74 16.63 -9.44 -15.08
N MET A 75 17.77 -10.08 -15.26
CA MET A 75 19.05 -9.51 -14.87
C MET A 75 19.40 -8.35 -15.79
N VAL A 76 19.80 -7.23 -15.20
CA VAL A 76 20.14 -6.01 -15.92
C VAL A 76 21.50 -5.53 -15.45
N ASP A 77 22.42 -5.39 -16.41
CA ASP A 77 23.70 -4.76 -16.16
C ASP A 77 23.50 -3.27 -15.87
N VAL A 78 23.93 -2.86 -14.68
CA VAL A 78 23.90 -1.48 -14.21
C VAL A 78 25.29 -1.06 -13.74
N PRO A 79 25.63 0.23 -13.81
CA PRO A 79 26.91 0.71 -13.32
C PRO A 79 27.12 0.38 -11.84
N ALA A 80 28.33 -0.07 -11.48
CA ALA A 80 28.70 -0.33 -10.09
C ALA A 80 28.87 0.95 -9.25
N ASP A 81 29.11 2.09 -9.91
CA ASP A 81 29.14 3.40 -9.25
C ASP A 81 27.75 3.75 -8.69
N GLU A 82 27.69 4.08 -7.41
CA GLU A 82 26.44 4.34 -6.69
C GLU A 82 25.63 5.49 -7.31
N GLN A 83 26.30 6.56 -7.77
CA GLN A 83 25.59 7.68 -8.39
C GLN A 83 25.02 7.30 -9.76
N ALA A 84 25.78 6.56 -10.57
CA ALA A 84 25.32 6.07 -11.86
C ALA A 84 24.18 5.04 -11.72
N LEU A 85 24.27 4.15 -10.72
CA LEU A 85 23.19 3.23 -10.34
C LEU A 85 21.90 3.99 -10.01
N ARG A 86 21.98 4.99 -9.11
CA ARG A 86 20.83 5.81 -8.72
C ARG A 86 20.20 6.52 -9.93
N ARG A 87 21.01 7.08 -10.82
CA ARG A 87 20.51 7.72 -12.06
C ARG A 87 19.77 6.74 -12.96
N GLU A 88 20.28 5.52 -13.11
CA GLU A 88 19.64 4.50 -13.95
C GLU A 88 18.31 4.01 -13.34
N PHE A 89 18.27 3.78 -12.03
CA PHE A 89 17.03 3.40 -11.33
C PHE A 89 15.98 4.51 -11.40
N ALA A 90 16.38 5.77 -11.26
CA ALA A 90 15.49 6.91 -11.43
C ALA A 90 14.94 7.00 -12.86
N ARG A 91 15.80 6.83 -13.88
CA ARG A 91 15.41 6.84 -15.31
C ARG A 91 14.38 5.77 -15.65
N ARG A 92 14.47 4.60 -15.00
CA ARG A 92 13.54 3.47 -15.18
C ARG A 92 12.32 3.52 -14.25
N THR A 93 12.19 4.55 -13.42
CA THR A 93 11.12 4.66 -12.41
C THR A 93 11.07 3.47 -11.45
N TRP A 94 12.23 2.91 -11.11
CA TRP A 94 12.38 1.82 -10.12
C TRP A 94 12.76 2.32 -8.72
N SER A 95 13.08 3.61 -8.61
CA SER A 95 13.42 4.27 -7.35
C SER A 95 12.26 5.13 -6.86
N ASP A 96 12.18 5.24 -5.54
CA ASP A 96 11.34 6.19 -4.79
C ASP A 96 12.00 7.57 -4.62
N GLY A 97 13.15 7.81 -5.26
CA GLY A 97 13.93 9.05 -5.16
C GLY A 97 14.98 9.06 -4.05
N LEU A 98 15.02 8.00 -3.22
CA LEU A 98 16.04 7.81 -2.19
C LEU A 98 17.20 6.92 -2.70
N PRO A 99 18.36 6.91 -2.00
CA PRO A 99 19.44 5.95 -2.25
C PRO A 99 18.93 4.51 -2.39
N VAL A 100 19.40 3.77 -3.38
CA VAL A 100 19.00 2.37 -3.60
C VAL A 100 20.20 1.46 -3.44
N ILE A 101 20.04 0.38 -2.68
CA ILE A 101 21.00 -0.72 -2.65
C ILE A 101 20.71 -1.63 -3.84
N ALA A 102 21.71 -1.92 -4.67
CA ALA A 102 21.51 -2.79 -5.83
C ALA A 102 21.08 -4.20 -5.38
N PRO A 103 19.92 -4.71 -5.84
CA PRO A 103 19.44 -6.05 -5.52
C PRO A 103 20.16 -7.09 -6.38
N THR A 104 21.44 -7.33 -6.09
CA THR A 104 22.25 -8.37 -6.73
C THR A 104 21.74 -9.75 -6.33
N GLU A 105 22.00 -10.77 -7.17
CA GLU A 105 21.62 -12.17 -6.88
C GLU A 105 22.06 -12.59 -5.47
N GLU A 106 23.32 -12.38 -5.12
CA GLU A 106 23.88 -12.68 -3.79
C GLU A 106 23.08 -12.06 -2.63
N ARG A 107 22.68 -10.78 -2.74
CA ARG A 107 21.92 -10.09 -1.68
C ARG A 107 20.49 -10.59 -1.60
N VAL A 108 19.89 -10.90 -2.75
CA VAL A 108 18.53 -11.46 -2.81
C VAL A 108 18.53 -12.88 -2.24
N GLU A 109 19.49 -13.72 -2.61
CA GLU A 109 19.67 -15.07 -2.05
C GLU A 109 19.87 -15.03 -0.53
N ALA A 110 20.76 -14.17 -0.02
CA ALA A 110 20.96 -14.00 1.42
C ALA A 110 19.69 -13.51 2.15
N THR A 111 18.82 -12.76 1.48
CA THR A 111 17.52 -12.34 2.02
C THR A 111 16.53 -13.51 2.04
N LEU A 112 16.52 -14.33 0.98
CA LEU A 112 15.65 -15.49 0.85
C LEU A 112 15.97 -16.59 1.88
N GLU A 113 17.22 -16.70 2.36
CA GLU A 113 17.59 -17.63 3.43
C GLU A 113 16.79 -17.45 4.74
N TYR A 114 16.19 -16.27 4.95
CA TYR A 114 15.36 -15.96 6.12
C TYR A 114 13.88 -16.33 5.92
N CYS A 115 13.52 -16.94 4.80
CA CYS A 115 12.15 -17.35 4.50
C CYS A 115 12.11 -18.78 3.92
N ASP A 116 11.55 -19.72 4.67
CA ASP A 116 11.37 -21.12 4.23
C ASP A 116 10.13 -21.27 3.33
N ARG A 117 10.14 -20.57 2.19
CA ARG A 117 9.07 -20.56 1.19
C ARG A 117 9.67 -20.61 -0.21
N ASP A 118 8.88 -21.11 -1.17
CA ASP A 118 9.29 -21.14 -2.57
C ASP A 118 9.50 -19.68 -3.06
N PRO A 119 10.67 -19.32 -3.63
CA PRO A 119 10.92 -17.99 -4.19
C PRO A 119 9.87 -17.52 -5.20
N LEU A 120 9.21 -18.45 -5.91
CA LEU A 120 8.15 -18.17 -6.88
C LEU A 120 6.74 -18.17 -6.29
N GLU A 121 6.59 -18.45 -4.99
CA GLU A 121 5.30 -18.40 -4.33
C GLU A 121 4.74 -16.97 -4.34
N VAL A 122 3.50 -16.81 -4.79
CA VAL A 122 2.80 -15.53 -4.83
C VAL A 122 2.20 -15.22 -3.46
N LEU A 123 2.70 -14.17 -2.82
CA LEU A 123 2.21 -13.67 -1.52
C LEU A 123 0.90 -12.90 -1.64
N GLY A 124 0.69 -12.23 -2.78
CA GLY A 124 -0.49 -11.43 -3.06
C GLY A 124 -0.43 -10.77 -4.43
N VAL A 125 -1.58 -10.28 -4.90
CA VAL A 125 -1.68 -9.55 -6.17
C VAL A 125 -1.87 -8.06 -5.85
N ILE A 126 -0.89 -7.24 -6.22
CA ILE A 126 -0.86 -5.84 -5.81
C ILE A 126 -1.38 -4.95 -6.93
N ALA A 127 -2.51 -4.26 -6.67
CA ALA A 127 -3.08 -3.27 -7.57
C ALA A 127 -2.29 -1.93 -7.48
N PRO A 128 -2.31 -1.08 -8.52
CA PRO A 128 -3.18 -1.11 -9.70
C PRO A 128 -2.78 -2.06 -10.83
N ARG A 129 -1.48 -2.30 -11.06
CA ARG A 129 -1.01 -3.15 -12.17
C ARG A 129 -1.33 -4.63 -12.01
N ARG A 130 -1.80 -5.03 -10.83
CA ARG A 130 -2.09 -6.43 -10.46
C ARG A 130 -0.85 -7.31 -10.61
N GLY A 131 0.31 -6.77 -10.22
CA GLY A 131 1.55 -7.53 -10.21
C GLY A 131 1.49 -8.63 -9.16
N GLU A 132 1.94 -9.83 -9.51
CA GLU A 132 2.13 -10.91 -8.56
C GLU A 132 3.35 -10.62 -7.69
N ALA A 133 3.13 -10.38 -6.39
CA ALA A 133 4.20 -10.21 -5.44
C ALA A 133 4.71 -11.58 -5.01
N THR A 134 5.71 -12.11 -5.73
CA THR A 134 6.39 -13.34 -5.31
C THR A 134 7.30 -13.09 -4.11
N VAL A 135 7.71 -14.16 -3.42
CA VAL A 135 8.73 -14.09 -2.36
C VAL A 135 10.01 -13.44 -2.90
N GLN A 136 10.51 -13.87 -4.07
CA GLN A 136 11.70 -13.29 -4.69
C GLN A 136 11.53 -11.80 -5.07
N ALA A 137 10.40 -11.43 -5.69
CA ALA A 137 10.14 -10.03 -6.04
C ALA A 137 10.05 -9.12 -4.79
N THR A 138 9.52 -9.67 -3.70
CA THR A 138 9.47 -8.99 -2.40
C THR A 138 10.86 -8.85 -1.79
N ALA A 139 11.71 -9.87 -1.89
CA ALA A 139 13.11 -9.82 -1.44
C ALA A 139 13.92 -8.76 -2.21
N VAL A 140 13.71 -8.63 -3.53
CA VAL A 140 14.29 -7.55 -4.34
C VAL A 140 13.93 -6.18 -3.77
N CYS A 141 12.66 -5.95 -3.43
CA CYS A 141 12.21 -4.68 -2.83
C CYS A 141 12.81 -4.46 -1.44
N ALA A 142 12.97 -5.52 -0.64
CA ALA A 142 13.60 -5.47 0.68
C ALA A 142 15.07 -5.03 0.58
N VAL A 143 15.84 -5.65 -0.33
CA VAL A 143 17.24 -5.28 -0.57
C VAL A 143 17.32 -3.83 -1.05
N MET A 144 16.51 -3.43 -2.02
CA MET A 144 16.48 -2.06 -2.54
C MET A 144 16.22 -1.01 -1.44
N ALA A 145 15.37 -1.33 -0.47
CA ALA A 145 15.08 -0.47 0.66
C ALA A 145 16.23 -0.36 1.68
N GLY A 146 17.15 -1.34 1.67
CA GLY A 146 18.20 -1.50 2.66
C GLY A 146 17.79 -2.32 3.87
N CYS A 147 16.75 -3.17 3.77
CA CYS A 147 16.40 -4.08 4.86
C CYS A 147 17.53 -5.09 5.10
N GLU A 148 17.84 -5.35 6.37
CA GLU A 148 18.62 -6.52 6.72
C GLU A 148 17.79 -7.80 6.49
N PRO A 149 18.42 -8.91 6.07
CA PRO A 149 17.74 -10.17 5.81
C PRO A 149 16.79 -10.65 6.92
N ARG A 150 17.19 -10.48 8.21
CA ARG A 150 16.37 -10.87 9.37
C ARG A 150 15.00 -10.20 9.45
N MET A 151 14.81 -9.07 8.77
CA MET A 151 13.54 -8.33 8.75
C MET A 151 12.55 -8.91 7.71
N PHE A 152 13.03 -9.73 6.77
CA PHE A 152 12.27 -10.18 5.61
C PHE A 152 10.95 -10.90 5.96
N PRO A 153 10.88 -11.78 6.99
CA PRO A 153 9.62 -12.42 7.38
C PRO A 153 8.49 -11.43 7.70
N ALA A 154 8.79 -10.30 8.34
CA ALA A 154 7.80 -9.27 8.65
C ALA A 154 7.26 -8.60 7.37
N LEU A 155 8.13 -8.35 6.38
CA LEU A 155 7.71 -7.83 5.08
C LEU A 155 6.84 -8.83 4.32
N VAL A 156 7.21 -10.12 4.33
CA VAL A 156 6.40 -11.19 3.72
C VAL A 156 4.98 -11.19 4.29
N ALA A 157 4.85 -11.15 5.62
CA ALA A 157 3.54 -11.06 6.28
C ALA A 157 2.77 -9.78 5.91
N ALA A 158 3.45 -8.63 5.82
CA ALA A 158 2.83 -7.37 5.39
C ALA A 158 2.30 -7.43 3.96
N VAL A 159 3.08 -7.99 3.02
CA VAL A 159 2.69 -8.15 1.61
C VAL A 159 1.48 -9.07 1.49
N GLN A 160 1.45 -10.18 2.24
CA GLN A 160 0.26 -11.02 2.32
C GLN A 160 -0.95 -10.27 2.86
N GLY A 161 -0.76 -9.44 3.90
CA GLY A 161 -1.79 -8.60 4.48
C GLY A 161 -2.41 -7.64 3.48
N ILE A 162 -1.61 -6.88 2.73
CA ILE A 162 -2.12 -5.94 1.72
C ILE A 162 -2.66 -6.64 0.46
N GLY A 163 -2.23 -7.87 0.21
CA GLY A 163 -2.71 -8.70 -0.90
C GLY A 163 -4.11 -9.29 -0.68
N ARG A 164 -4.64 -9.22 0.56
CA ARG A 164 -6.00 -9.67 0.88
C ARG A 164 -7.04 -8.75 0.28
N GLU A 165 -8.15 -9.33 -0.20
CA GLU A 165 -9.26 -8.57 -0.80
C GLU A 165 -9.86 -7.58 0.21
N GLU A 166 -9.97 -7.99 1.47
CA GLU A 166 -10.51 -7.21 2.57
C GLU A 166 -9.70 -5.94 2.86
N PHE A 167 -8.38 -5.95 2.58
CA PHE A 167 -7.54 -4.76 2.71
C PHE A 167 -7.81 -3.73 1.61
N ASN A 168 -8.27 -4.18 0.43
CA ASN A 168 -8.61 -3.34 -0.71
C ASN A 168 -7.47 -2.39 -1.13
N VAL A 169 -6.27 -2.93 -1.37
CA VAL A 169 -5.10 -2.12 -1.81
C VAL A 169 -5.37 -1.31 -3.08
N SER A 170 -6.30 -1.76 -3.93
CA SER A 170 -6.76 -0.99 -5.11
C SER A 170 -7.39 0.35 -4.69
N GLY A 171 -8.32 0.33 -3.73
CA GLY A 171 -8.92 1.54 -3.17
C GLY A 171 -7.90 2.45 -2.47
N VAL A 172 -6.94 1.85 -1.75
CA VAL A 172 -5.85 2.60 -1.10
C VAL A 172 -5.01 3.36 -2.13
N ASN A 173 -4.61 2.73 -3.24
CA ASN A 173 -3.81 3.40 -4.26
C ASN A 173 -4.62 4.35 -5.16
N ALA A 174 -5.90 4.04 -5.40
CA ALA A 174 -6.76 4.82 -6.30
C ALA A 174 -7.39 6.06 -5.64
N THR A 175 -7.29 6.21 -4.32
CA THR A 175 -7.84 7.36 -3.61
C THR A 175 -7.06 8.65 -3.89
N THR A 176 -7.77 9.78 -3.90
CA THR A 176 -7.17 11.12 -3.99
C THR A 176 -6.65 11.64 -2.65
N HIS A 177 -6.95 10.93 -1.56
CA HIS A 177 -6.49 11.27 -0.22
C HIS A 177 -5.03 10.84 -0.01
N PRO A 178 -4.22 11.64 0.72
CA PRO A 178 -2.81 11.34 0.97
C PRO A 178 -2.60 10.25 2.05
N ASN A 179 -3.09 9.03 1.84
CA ASN A 179 -2.79 7.88 2.69
C ASN A 179 -1.60 7.06 2.19
N THR A 180 -1.17 6.13 3.03
CA THR A 180 -0.25 5.05 2.70
C THR A 180 -0.59 3.83 3.56
N VAL A 181 0.17 2.75 3.43
CA VAL A 181 0.07 1.58 4.31
C VAL A 181 1.06 1.70 5.45
N MET A 182 0.56 1.75 6.68
CA MET A 182 1.32 1.61 7.91
C MET A 182 1.50 0.14 8.26
N MET A 183 2.70 -0.23 8.72
CA MET A 183 2.98 -1.49 9.40
C MET A 183 3.05 -1.27 10.91
N LEU A 184 2.30 -2.06 11.67
CA LEU A 184 2.42 -2.16 13.13
C LEU A 184 2.93 -3.57 13.48
N LEU A 185 4.10 -3.62 14.12
CA LEU A 185 4.77 -4.85 14.52
C LEU A 185 4.52 -5.14 16.01
N ASN A 186 4.25 -6.41 16.31
CA ASN A 186 3.89 -6.87 17.64
C ASN A 186 4.54 -8.22 17.94
N GLY A 187 4.77 -8.50 19.23
CA GLY A 187 5.29 -9.76 19.71
C GLY A 187 6.81 -9.96 19.50
N PRO A 188 7.28 -11.22 19.53
CA PRO A 188 8.72 -11.53 19.51
C PRO A 188 9.49 -10.95 18.32
N ILE A 189 8.91 -10.97 17.11
CA ILE A 189 9.57 -10.46 15.91
C ILE A 189 10.00 -9.01 16.08
N ALA A 190 9.14 -8.15 16.67
CA ALA A 190 9.44 -6.73 16.85
C ALA A 190 10.71 -6.52 17.70
N ARG A 191 10.91 -7.37 18.71
CA ARG A 191 12.11 -7.35 19.57
C ARG A 191 13.33 -7.92 18.86
N GLU A 192 13.19 -9.06 18.18
CA GLU A 192 14.30 -9.72 17.45
C GLU A 192 14.91 -8.82 16.37
N ILE A 193 14.07 -8.10 15.64
CA ILE A 193 14.54 -7.23 14.55
C ILE A 193 14.80 -5.79 15.00
N GLY A 194 14.63 -5.48 16.29
CA GLY A 194 14.87 -4.14 16.85
C GLY A 194 13.92 -3.06 16.32
N ALA A 195 12.65 -3.41 16.06
CA ALA A 195 11.64 -2.43 15.69
C ALA A 195 11.31 -1.51 16.88
N HIS A 196 11.17 -0.22 16.62
CA HIS A 196 11.00 0.79 17.66
C HIS A 196 9.57 1.32 17.76
N GLY A 197 9.06 1.41 18.99
CA GLY A 197 7.71 1.89 19.31
C GLY A 197 7.66 3.08 20.26
N GLY A 198 8.82 3.53 20.77
CA GLY A 198 8.92 4.58 21.77
C GLY A 198 8.97 6.00 21.19
N MET A 199 9.63 6.91 21.91
CA MET A 199 9.77 8.30 21.47
C MET A 199 10.31 8.41 20.04
N GLY A 200 9.64 9.23 19.22
CA GLY A 200 10.05 9.51 17.84
C GLY A 200 9.86 8.36 16.85
N CYS A 201 9.12 7.31 17.18
CA CYS A 201 9.03 6.07 16.40
C CYS A 201 8.46 6.21 14.98
N PHE A 202 7.72 7.28 14.69
CA PHE A 202 7.27 7.64 13.34
C PHE A 202 8.29 8.49 12.55
N GLY A 203 9.44 8.79 13.15
CA GLY A 203 10.50 9.60 12.60
C GLY A 203 11.71 8.80 12.11
N PRO A 204 12.82 9.49 11.80
CA PRO A 204 14.06 8.85 11.33
C PRO A 204 14.80 8.13 12.47
N THR A 205 16.02 7.67 12.18
CA THR A 205 16.99 7.01 13.09
C THR A 205 16.79 5.52 13.35
N PHE A 206 15.55 5.02 13.32
CA PHE A 206 15.27 3.60 13.55
C PHE A 206 15.33 2.82 12.23
N GLU A 207 16.46 2.17 11.96
CA GLU A 207 16.74 1.48 10.70
C GLU A 207 15.64 0.48 10.32
N THR A 208 15.21 -0.36 11.26
CA THR A 208 14.14 -1.34 11.05
C THR A 208 12.83 -0.69 10.60
N ASN A 209 12.38 0.35 11.30
CA ASN A 209 11.16 1.08 10.95
C ASN A 209 11.30 1.72 9.56
N ALA A 210 12.42 2.43 9.34
CA ALA A 210 12.66 3.17 8.12
C ALA A 210 12.72 2.25 6.89
N THR A 211 13.47 1.15 6.97
CA THR A 211 13.70 0.25 5.83
C THR A 211 12.49 -0.66 5.57
N LEU A 212 11.82 -1.21 6.59
CA LEU A 212 10.63 -2.05 6.39
C LEU A 212 9.46 -1.26 5.78
N GLY A 213 9.16 -0.08 6.32
CA GLY A 213 8.10 0.77 5.77
C GLY A 213 8.40 1.18 4.32
N ARG A 214 9.67 1.46 4.02
CA ARG A 214 10.14 1.75 2.67
C ARG A 214 10.06 0.53 1.74
N ALA A 215 10.41 -0.66 2.21
CA ALA A 215 10.32 -1.89 1.42
C ALA A 215 8.87 -2.19 1.02
N LEU A 216 7.92 -2.03 1.93
CA LEU A 216 6.49 -2.17 1.60
C LEU A 216 6.03 -1.10 0.60
N ARG A 217 6.58 0.12 0.64
CA ARG A 217 6.32 1.11 -0.40
C ARG A 217 6.91 0.69 -1.75
N LEU A 218 8.14 0.20 -1.79
CA LEU A 218 8.77 -0.26 -3.03
C LEU A 218 8.02 -1.45 -3.65
N VAL A 219 7.44 -2.34 -2.84
CA VAL A 219 6.50 -3.38 -3.33
C VAL A 219 5.32 -2.74 -4.06
N GLN A 220 4.67 -1.74 -3.46
CA GLN A 220 3.56 -1.03 -4.11
C GLN A 220 3.98 -0.30 -5.39
N LEU A 221 5.18 0.29 -5.42
CA LEU A 221 5.70 1.00 -6.59
C LEU A 221 6.09 0.06 -7.72
N ASN A 222 6.98 -0.90 -7.44
CA ASN A 222 7.64 -1.72 -8.46
C ASN A 222 6.77 -2.89 -8.91
N ILE A 223 6.06 -3.53 -7.98
CA ILE A 223 5.17 -4.67 -8.27
C ILE A 223 3.75 -4.17 -8.54
N GLY A 224 3.23 -3.34 -7.63
CA GLY A 224 1.88 -2.79 -7.75
C GLY A 224 1.72 -1.74 -8.85
N GLY A 225 2.79 -1.05 -9.23
CA GLY A 225 2.70 0.08 -10.16
C GLY A 225 2.06 1.34 -9.57
N ALA A 226 2.08 1.51 -8.25
CA ALA A 226 1.52 2.65 -7.53
C ALA A 226 2.38 3.93 -7.68
N THR A 227 2.89 4.20 -8.89
CA THR A 227 3.66 5.41 -9.20
C THR A 227 2.74 6.63 -9.13
N PRO A 228 3.11 7.72 -8.43
CA PRO A 228 2.32 8.96 -8.38
C PRO A 228 1.90 9.46 -9.77
N GLY A 229 0.61 9.82 -9.91
CA GLY A 229 0.01 10.32 -11.16
C GLY A 229 -0.40 9.22 -12.16
N LEU A 230 0.22 8.04 -12.10
CA LEU A 230 -0.11 6.88 -12.93
C LEU A 230 -0.99 5.87 -12.17
N GLY A 231 -0.44 5.29 -11.12
CA GLY A 231 -1.10 4.27 -10.31
C GLY A 231 -1.57 4.76 -8.94
N ASP A 232 -0.83 5.69 -8.34
CA ASP A 232 -1.21 6.35 -7.10
C ASP A 232 -1.89 7.69 -7.43
N ARG A 233 -3.11 7.86 -6.91
CA ARG A 233 -3.99 8.97 -7.25
C ARG A 233 -4.05 10.06 -6.19
N ALA A 234 -3.25 9.98 -5.14
CA ALA A 234 -3.20 11.00 -4.10
C ALA A 234 -2.96 12.39 -4.71
N THR A 235 -3.76 13.38 -4.29
CA THR A 235 -3.71 14.74 -4.88
C THR A 235 -2.41 15.46 -4.54
N GLN A 236 -1.98 15.36 -3.28
CA GLN A 236 -0.76 16.00 -2.76
C GLN A 236 0.30 14.98 -2.31
N GLY A 237 -0.09 13.74 -2.03
CA GLY A 237 0.78 12.76 -1.37
C GLY A 237 1.04 13.09 0.11
N THR A 238 1.92 12.32 0.75
CA THR A 238 2.36 12.55 2.13
C THR A 238 3.79 12.03 2.32
N PRO A 239 4.64 12.66 3.16
CA PRO A 239 5.94 12.11 3.52
C PRO A 239 5.87 10.68 4.09
N ALA A 240 4.76 10.30 4.73
CA ALA A 240 4.56 8.93 5.22
C ALA A 240 4.58 7.87 4.10
N LYS A 241 4.36 8.26 2.83
CA LYS A 241 4.49 7.33 1.69
C LYS A 241 5.93 6.86 1.47
N PHE A 242 6.96 7.53 2.00
CA PHE A 242 8.34 7.03 1.90
C PHE A 242 8.61 5.85 2.84
N THR A 243 8.06 5.90 4.05
CA THR A 243 8.16 4.84 5.04
C THR A 243 7.12 5.06 6.13
N PHE A 244 6.47 3.98 6.57
CA PHE A 244 5.53 4.02 7.70
C PHE A 244 5.47 2.65 8.39
N CYS A 245 6.36 2.43 9.34
CA CYS A 245 6.45 1.20 10.12
C CYS A 245 6.81 1.54 11.56
N VAL A 246 6.20 0.85 12.52
CA VAL A 246 6.40 1.05 13.95
C VAL A 246 6.15 -0.26 14.69
N SER A 247 6.73 -0.44 15.87
CA SER A 247 6.27 -1.49 16.80
C SER A 247 5.38 -0.90 17.88
N GLU A 248 4.51 -1.71 18.49
CA GLU A 248 3.88 -1.30 19.73
C GLU A 248 4.91 -1.27 20.87
N ASN A 249 4.87 -0.24 21.70
CA ASN A 249 5.65 -0.19 22.94
C ASN A 249 5.00 -1.04 24.03
N GLU A 250 4.97 -2.36 23.84
CA GLU A 250 4.32 -3.32 24.75
C GLU A 250 4.80 -3.20 26.21
N ALA A 251 6.06 -2.80 26.42
CA ALA A 251 6.67 -2.72 27.74
C ALA A 251 6.20 -1.52 28.58
N GLU A 252 5.84 -0.40 27.92
CA GLU A 252 5.39 0.83 28.58
C GLU A 252 3.90 1.12 28.33
N SER A 253 3.20 0.25 27.60
CA SER A 253 1.77 0.38 27.34
C SER A 253 0.95 0.00 28.58
N PRO A 254 -0.03 0.82 29.00
CA PRO A 254 -0.97 0.46 30.06
C PRO A 254 -2.04 -0.54 29.56
N TRP A 255 -2.10 -0.84 28.26
CA TRP A 255 -3.06 -1.75 27.66
C TRP A 255 -2.43 -3.11 27.35
N ALA A 256 -3.28 -4.12 27.20
CA ALA A 256 -2.85 -5.41 26.69
C ALA A 256 -2.28 -5.23 25.26
N PRO A 257 -1.18 -5.93 24.90
CA PRO A 257 -0.58 -5.84 23.58
C PRO A 257 -1.62 -6.03 22.48
N PHE A 258 -1.58 -5.19 21.45
CA PHE A 258 -2.58 -5.08 20.40
C PHE A 258 -2.89 -6.45 19.77
N GLN A 259 -1.87 -7.27 19.46
CA GLN A 259 -2.05 -8.61 18.92
C GLN A 259 -2.93 -9.51 19.81
N THR A 260 -2.81 -9.38 21.13
CA THR A 260 -3.63 -10.17 22.07
C THR A 260 -5.10 -9.74 22.05
N THR A 261 -5.35 -8.44 21.86
CA THR A 261 -6.72 -7.92 21.66
C THR A 261 -7.35 -8.39 20.35
N ARG A 262 -6.52 -8.85 19.40
CA ARG A 262 -6.94 -9.42 18.11
C ARG A 262 -7.05 -10.94 18.14
N GLY A 263 -6.85 -11.58 19.30
CA GLY A 263 -7.02 -13.01 19.51
C GLY A 263 -5.76 -13.86 19.28
N PHE A 264 -4.60 -13.24 19.10
CA PHE A 264 -3.30 -13.92 19.07
C PHE A 264 -2.74 -14.10 20.49
N SER A 265 -1.80 -15.03 20.65
CA SER A 265 -1.06 -15.18 21.91
C SER A 265 0.06 -14.12 22.01
N ALA A 266 0.58 -13.91 23.22
CA ALA A 266 1.71 -12.99 23.43
C ALA A 266 3.02 -13.49 22.79
N GLU A 267 3.11 -14.79 22.50
CA GLU A 267 4.25 -15.42 21.82
C GLU A 267 4.12 -15.38 20.29
N ASP A 268 2.95 -14.99 19.76
CA ASP A 268 2.77 -14.84 18.32
C ASP A 268 3.38 -13.53 17.83
N SER A 269 4.21 -13.66 16.80
CA SER A 269 4.70 -12.52 16.04
C SER A 269 3.64 -12.10 15.03
N THR A 270 3.26 -10.82 15.02
CA THR A 270 2.23 -10.33 14.10
C THR A 270 2.63 -9.03 13.43
N VAL A 271 2.09 -8.83 12.23
CA VAL A 271 2.15 -7.59 11.49
C VAL A 271 0.72 -7.16 11.17
N THR A 272 0.33 -6.00 11.66
CA THR A 272 -0.92 -5.35 11.26
C THR A 272 -0.62 -4.35 10.16
N VAL A 273 -1.35 -4.43 9.05
CA VAL A 273 -1.32 -3.41 7.99
C VAL A 273 -2.55 -2.53 8.07
N TYR A 274 -2.38 -1.22 7.99
CA TYR A 274 -3.46 -0.25 8.14
C TYR A 274 -3.28 0.91 7.15
N ALA A 275 -4.33 1.24 6.41
CA ALA A 275 -4.30 2.32 5.44
C ALA A 275 -4.71 3.65 6.10
N CYS A 276 -3.77 4.57 6.26
CA CYS A 276 -3.99 5.85 6.93
C CYS A 276 -3.11 6.97 6.39
N GLU A 277 -3.48 8.20 6.73
CA GLU A 277 -2.62 9.37 6.53
C GLU A 277 -1.42 9.35 7.49
N GLY A 278 -0.45 10.24 7.23
CA GLY A 278 0.64 10.46 8.17
C GLY A 278 0.14 11.02 9.51
N PRO A 279 0.93 10.90 10.59
CA PRO A 279 0.50 11.34 11.91
C PRO A 279 0.07 12.81 11.93
N HIS A 280 -1.06 13.08 12.60
CA HIS A 280 -1.51 14.43 12.94
C HIS A 280 -1.22 14.67 14.43
N ASN A 281 -0.44 15.70 14.74
CA ASN A 281 -0.14 16.04 16.13
C ASN A 281 -1.38 16.62 16.82
N ILE A 282 -1.74 16.07 17.96
CA ILE A 282 -2.79 16.60 18.84
C ILE A 282 -2.09 17.28 20.01
N GLU A 283 -2.13 18.62 20.03
CA GLU A 283 -1.54 19.42 21.10
C GLU A 283 -2.57 19.71 22.18
N ASP A 284 -2.18 19.54 23.45
CA ASP A 284 -2.94 19.99 24.61
C ASP A 284 -2.00 20.45 25.72
N HIS A 285 -1.78 21.76 25.82
CA HIS A 285 -1.10 22.41 26.94
C HIS A 285 -2.06 23.05 27.96
N GLY A 286 -3.37 22.94 27.77
CA GLY A 286 -4.38 23.64 28.57
C GLY A 286 -5.08 22.75 29.60
N SER A 287 -5.22 21.46 29.32
CA SER A 287 -5.95 20.52 30.16
C SER A 287 -5.11 19.98 31.31
N ASN A 288 -5.69 19.91 32.50
CA ASN A 288 -5.11 19.27 33.69
C ASN A 288 -5.95 18.09 34.21
N THR A 289 -6.89 17.60 33.39
CA THR A 289 -7.71 16.42 33.68
C THR A 289 -7.74 15.50 32.47
N GLY A 290 -7.89 14.19 32.69
CA GLY A 290 -8.02 13.22 31.61
C GLY A 290 -9.24 13.49 30.71
N LEU A 291 -10.33 14.01 31.27
CA LEU A 291 -11.51 14.40 30.48
C LEU A 291 -11.19 15.56 29.52
N GLY A 292 -10.44 16.56 29.96
CA GLY A 292 -10.01 17.67 29.11
C GLY A 292 -9.14 17.20 27.95
N ILE A 293 -8.14 16.36 28.24
CA ILE A 293 -7.27 15.76 27.22
C ILE A 293 -8.10 14.96 26.20
N MET A 294 -9.03 14.14 26.67
CA MET A 294 -9.91 13.37 25.79
C MET A 294 -10.83 14.24 24.93
N GLN A 295 -11.29 15.39 25.45
CA GLN A 295 -12.06 16.35 24.65
C GLN A 295 -11.22 16.92 23.50
N THR A 296 -9.94 17.25 23.75
CA THR A 296 -9.00 17.70 22.72
C THR A 296 -8.76 16.63 21.66
N VAL A 297 -8.53 15.38 22.08
CA VAL A 297 -8.36 14.23 21.19
C VAL A 297 -9.60 14.01 20.32
N VAL A 298 -10.78 13.93 20.92
CA VAL A 298 -12.05 13.73 20.19
C VAL A 298 -12.34 14.89 19.24
N GLY A 299 -12.08 16.12 19.66
CA GLY A 299 -12.23 17.31 18.80
C GLY A 299 -11.34 17.25 17.56
N SER A 300 -10.09 16.78 17.72
CA SER A 300 -9.13 16.62 16.62
C SER A 300 -9.53 15.49 15.67
N MET A 301 -9.98 14.35 16.20
CA MET A 301 -10.47 13.21 15.40
C MET A 301 -11.77 13.53 14.65
N GLY A 302 -12.65 14.33 15.26
CA GLY A 302 -13.97 14.71 14.74
C GLY A 302 -13.98 15.97 13.86
N GLN A 303 -12.82 16.47 13.43
CA GLN A 303 -12.74 17.71 12.68
C GLN A 303 -13.44 17.65 11.31
N ALA A 304 -13.95 18.81 10.87
CA ALA A 304 -14.47 18.97 9.52
C ALA A 304 -13.36 18.70 8.49
N GLY A 305 -13.67 17.94 7.44
CA GLY A 305 -12.68 17.52 6.44
C GLY A 305 -11.98 16.19 6.77
N SER A 306 -12.24 15.58 7.93
CA SER A 306 -11.86 14.19 8.18
C SER A 306 -12.53 13.25 7.17
N ASN A 307 -11.77 12.29 6.63
CA ASN A 307 -12.30 11.29 5.71
C ASN A 307 -13.36 10.39 6.35
N ASN A 308 -13.37 10.27 7.67
CA ASN A 308 -14.38 9.50 8.38
C ASN A 308 -15.80 10.10 8.27
N ILE A 309 -15.93 11.31 7.70
CA ILE A 309 -17.25 11.88 7.35
C ILE A 309 -17.93 11.14 6.19
N LEU A 310 -17.16 10.54 5.28
CA LEU A 310 -17.65 9.83 4.09
C LEU A 310 -17.71 8.32 4.31
N ALA A 311 -16.78 7.77 5.09
CA ALA A 311 -16.65 6.33 5.33
C ALA A 311 -16.56 6.04 6.83
N ARG A 312 -17.29 5.03 7.33
CA ARG A 312 -17.15 4.56 8.72
C ARG A 312 -15.87 3.72 8.85
N GLY A 313 -14.73 4.39 9.00
CA GLY A 313 -13.44 3.76 9.24
C GLY A 313 -13.04 3.79 10.72
N ASP A 314 -12.17 2.87 11.10
CA ASP A 314 -11.47 2.94 12.38
C ASP A 314 -10.50 4.13 12.39
N THR A 315 -10.13 4.62 13.56
CA THR A 315 -9.10 5.66 13.73
C THR A 315 -7.97 5.11 14.58
N LEU A 316 -6.73 5.33 14.16
CA LEU A 316 -5.55 5.01 14.95
C LEU A 316 -5.16 6.22 15.81
N LEU A 317 -5.09 6.02 17.12
CA LEU A 317 -4.58 6.98 18.08
C LEU A 317 -3.29 6.43 18.69
N ALA A 318 -2.19 7.14 18.52
CA ALA A 318 -0.93 6.85 19.20
C ALA A 318 -0.78 7.81 20.38
N LEU A 319 -0.61 7.24 21.58
CA LEU A 319 -0.41 8.01 22.81
C LEU A 319 1.02 7.81 23.29
N THR A 320 1.68 8.92 23.64
CA THR A 320 2.95 8.87 24.36
C THR A 320 2.65 8.67 25.86
N PRO A 321 3.46 7.88 26.58
CA PRO A 321 3.38 7.78 28.03
C PRO A 321 3.45 9.12 28.74
#